data_AF-A0A1L8DP74-F1
#
_entry.id   AF-A0A1L8DP74-F1
#
_cell.length_a   1.000
_cell.length_b   1.000
_cell.length_c   1.000
_cell.angle_alpha   90.00
_cell.angle_beta   90.00
_cell.angle_gamma   90.00
#
_symmetry.space_group_name_H-M   'P 1'
#
loop_
_entity.id
_entity.type
_entity.pdbx_description
1 polymer ?
#
loop_
_entity_poly.entity_id
_entity_poly.type
_entity_poly.pdbx_seq_one_letter_code
_entity_poly.pdbx_strand_id
1 'polypeptide(L)'
;MTRFASFYFLVTFAILLNLRKIEACNGYKTKLHYLENCDPSSVIKVDKNYKVEMTRNCEIIANGCIQTTGFQKAFMKATISKNGMVIHRIETDLCDTMSKATEEAKHYLKLFGLPDKCPVAASQNCQDASNKVDISKFKRYLALARGVIQIEARIEHENGKTCIKAETEITK
;
A
#
# COMPACT_ATOMS: atom_id res chain seq x y z
N MET A 1 -23.91 -37.25 36.01
CA MET A 1 -22.94 -36.15 35.87
C MET A 1 -22.07 -36.21 34.60
N THR A 2 -21.72 -37.40 34.10
CA THR A 2 -20.80 -37.59 32.95
C THR A 2 -21.31 -37.10 31.60
N ARG A 3 -22.62 -37.17 31.33
CA ARG A 3 -23.22 -36.70 30.07
C ARG A 3 -23.17 -35.17 29.89
N PHE A 4 -23.36 -34.42 30.98
CA PHE A 4 -23.27 -32.96 30.96
C PHE A 4 -21.84 -32.47 30.73
N ALA A 5 -20.85 -33.13 31.34
CA ALA A 5 -19.44 -32.81 31.15
C ALA A 5 -18.95 -33.08 29.72
N SER A 6 -19.38 -34.20 29.12
CA SER A 6 -19.04 -34.55 27.73
C SER A 6 -19.66 -33.58 26.72
N PHE A 7 -20.91 -33.16 26.95
CA PHE A 7 -21.55 -32.14 26.12
C PHE A 7 -20.84 -30.78 26.24
N TYR A 8 -20.49 -30.34 27.45
CA TYR A 8 -19.75 -29.09 27.68
C TYR A 8 -18.37 -29.09 27.04
N PHE A 9 -17.66 -30.23 27.08
CA PHE A 9 -16.38 -30.43 26.42
C PHE A 9 -16.51 -30.36 24.89
N LEU A 10 -17.52 -31.00 24.29
CA LEU A 10 -17.75 -30.96 22.85
C LEU A 10 -18.15 -29.55 22.37
N VAL A 11 -18.95 -28.83 23.14
CA VAL A 11 -19.35 -27.44 22.84
C VAL A 11 -18.15 -26.48 22.95
N THR A 12 -17.34 -26.59 24.00
CA THR A 12 -16.11 -25.76 24.14
C THR A 12 -15.06 -26.12 23.09
N PHE A 13 -14.90 -27.40 22.74
CA PHE A 13 -14.02 -27.85 21.67
C PHE A 13 -14.48 -27.36 20.29
N ALA A 14 -15.79 -27.39 20.00
CA ALA A 14 -16.35 -26.80 18.79
C ALA A 14 -16.16 -25.27 18.73
N ILE A 15 -16.31 -24.56 19.84
CA ILE A 15 -16.02 -23.12 19.92
C ILE A 15 -14.52 -22.85 19.65
N LEU A 16 -13.62 -23.63 20.26
CA LEU A 16 -12.17 -23.53 20.05
C LEU A 16 -11.75 -23.85 18.59
N LEU A 17 -12.41 -24.81 17.94
CA LEU A 17 -12.17 -25.14 16.53
C LEU A 17 -12.63 -24.02 15.57
N ASN A 18 -13.65 -23.25 15.97
CA ASN A 18 -14.17 -22.11 15.20
C ASN A 18 -13.48 -20.77 15.51
N LEU A 19 -12.59 -20.69 16.51
CA LEU A 19 -11.78 -19.49 16.78
C LEU A 19 -10.69 -19.23 15.75
N ARG A 20 -10.43 -20.18 14.83
CA ARG A 20 -9.62 -19.92 13.63
C ARG A 20 -10.46 -19.22 12.56
N LYS A 21 -11.02 -18.05 12.88
CA LYS A 21 -11.20 -17.04 11.84
C LYS A 21 -9.80 -16.55 11.49
N ILE A 22 -9.27 -17.15 10.45
CA ILE A 22 -8.07 -16.74 9.77
C ILE A 22 -8.40 -15.43 9.06
N GLU A 23 -8.51 -14.37 9.84
CA GLU A 23 -8.63 -13.03 9.30
C GLU A 23 -7.21 -12.49 9.10
N ALA A 24 -7.01 -11.56 8.17
CA ALA A 24 -5.67 -11.04 7.90
C ALA A 24 -5.24 -10.09 9.03
N CYS A 25 -4.67 -8.92 8.75
CA CYS A 25 -4.15 -8.08 9.81
C CYS A 25 -5.27 -7.54 10.73
N ASN A 26 -5.47 -8.14 11.92
CA ASN A 26 -6.55 -7.82 12.85
C ASN A 26 -7.96 -7.90 12.24
N GLY A 27 -8.20 -8.88 11.37
CA GLY A 27 -9.43 -8.90 10.57
C GLY A 27 -9.20 -8.52 9.12
N TYR A 28 -8.42 -7.47 8.91
CA TYR A 28 -8.49 -6.68 7.70
C TYR A 28 -7.70 -7.27 6.54
N LYS A 29 -8.24 -7.12 5.33
CA LYS A 29 -7.63 -7.48 4.05
C LYS A 29 -7.55 -6.26 3.16
N THR A 30 -6.53 -6.21 2.31
CA THR A 30 -6.37 -5.21 1.24
C THR A 30 -6.64 -5.87 -0.10
N LYS A 31 -7.32 -5.16 -1.00
CA LYS A 31 -7.45 -5.53 -2.40
C LYS A 31 -7.06 -4.34 -3.27
N LEU A 32 -6.01 -4.50 -4.07
CA LEU A 32 -5.68 -3.54 -5.13
C LEU A 32 -6.60 -3.83 -6.32
N HIS A 33 -7.49 -2.90 -6.67
CA HIS A 33 -8.37 -3.03 -7.84
C HIS A 33 -7.63 -2.64 -9.10
N TYR A 34 -6.92 -1.51 -9.06
CA TYR A 34 -6.02 -1.10 -10.15
C TYR A 34 -4.88 -0.21 -9.63
N LEU A 35 -3.78 -0.23 -10.39
CA LEU A 35 -2.67 0.71 -10.31
C LEU A 35 -2.17 0.94 -11.74
N GLU A 36 -2.41 2.12 -12.27
CA GLU A 36 -2.24 2.39 -13.71
C GLU A 36 -1.56 3.73 -13.98
N ASN A 37 -0.85 3.78 -15.10
CA ASN A 37 -0.30 5.01 -15.65
C ASN A 37 -1.37 5.63 -16.55
N CYS A 38 -1.70 6.91 -16.34
CA CYS A 38 -2.69 7.59 -17.19
C CYS A 38 -2.14 7.88 -18.60
N ASP A 39 -0.80 7.94 -18.73
CA ASP A 39 -0.11 8.29 -19.96
C ASP A 39 1.12 7.38 -20.17
N PRO A 40 1.25 6.72 -21.34
CA PRO A 40 2.42 5.91 -21.68
C PRO A 40 3.73 6.71 -21.78
N SER A 41 3.74 8.04 -21.88
CA SER A 41 4.96 8.84 -21.84
C SER A 41 5.35 9.30 -20.43
N SER A 42 4.75 8.73 -19.38
CA SER A 42 5.06 9.12 -18.01
C SER A 42 6.55 8.93 -17.66
N VAL A 43 7.17 9.91 -17.00
CA VAL A 43 8.57 9.85 -16.54
C VAL A 43 8.78 8.71 -15.54
N ILE A 44 7.81 8.50 -14.66
CA ILE A 44 7.72 7.36 -13.74
C ILE A 44 6.57 6.47 -14.21
N LYS A 45 6.83 5.17 -14.34
CA LYS A 45 5.85 4.17 -14.77
C LYS A 45 5.79 3.02 -13.79
N VAL A 46 4.59 2.54 -13.52
CA VAL A 46 4.35 1.30 -12.78
C VAL A 46 4.00 0.18 -13.74
N ASP A 47 4.55 -1.01 -13.50
CA ASP A 47 4.21 -2.20 -14.28
C ASP A 47 2.74 -2.62 -14.10
N LYS A 48 2.13 -3.13 -15.17
CA LYS A 48 0.71 -3.56 -15.16
C LYS A 48 0.41 -4.72 -14.21
N ASN A 49 1.43 -5.51 -13.88
CA ASN A 49 1.31 -6.67 -12.99
C ASN A 49 1.70 -6.35 -11.55
N TYR A 50 1.86 -5.06 -11.20
CA TYR A 50 2.19 -4.65 -9.85
C TYR A 50 1.09 -5.04 -8.86
N LYS A 51 1.49 -5.62 -7.73
CA LYS A 51 0.60 -6.13 -6.67
C LYS A 51 1.02 -5.61 -5.32
N VAL A 52 0.03 -5.35 -4.48
CA VAL A 52 0.22 -5.03 -3.06
C VAL A 52 -0.72 -5.91 -2.25
N GLU A 53 -0.16 -6.64 -1.31
CA GLU A 53 -0.90 -7.59 -0.47
C GLU A 53 -0.56 -7.39 1.00
N MET A 54 -1.58 -7.53 1.86
CA MET A 54 -1.43 -7.52 3.31
C MET A 54 -1.53 -8.94 3.86
N THR A 55 -0.49 -9.38 4.56
CA THR A 55 -0.43 -10.70 5.16
C THR A 55 -1.18 -10.76 6.50
N ARG A 56 -1.41 -11.98 6.97
CA ARG A 56 -2.00 -12.24 8.31
C ARG A 56 -1.11 -11.76 9.45
N ASN A 57 0.19 -11.68 9.22
CA ASN A 57 1.16 -11.19 10.19
C ASN A 57 1.22 -9.66 10.23
N CYS A 58 0.33 -8.97 9.52
CA CYS A 58 0.37 -7.52 9.35
C CYS A 58 1.61 -7.04 8.61
N GLU A 59 2.04 -7.78 7.60
CA GLU A 59 3.10 -7.36 6.71
C GLU A 59 2.49 -6.88 5.40
N ILE A 60 3.04 -5.83 4.81
CA ILE A 60 2.75 -5.43 3.44
C ILE A 60 3.82 -6.00 2.53
N ILE A 61 3.38 -6.63 1.45
CA ILE A 61 4.24 -7.15 0.38
C ILE A 61 3.91 -6.39 -0.89
N ALA A 62 4.92 -5.86 -1.55
CA ALA A 62 4.81 -5.28 -2.88
C ALA A 62 5.56 -6.17 -3.88
N ASN A 63 4.97 -6.42 -5.04
CA ASN A 63 5.57 -7.22 -6.09
C ASN A 63 5.31 -6.56 -7.45
N GLY A 64 6.37 -6.30 -8.21
CA GLY A 64 6.32 -5.62 -9.50
C GLY A 64 7.43 -4.59 -9.61
N CYS A 65 7.54 -3.97 -10.78
CA CYS A 65 8.57 -2.96 -11.02
C CYS A 65 7.99 -1.55 -11.18
N ILE A 66 8.80 -0.58 -10.77
CA ILE A 66 8.63 0.83 -11.10
C ILE A 66 9.82 1.23 -11.96
N GLN A 67 9.55 1.85 -13.10
CA GLN A 67 10.55 2.38 -14.01
C GLN A 67 10.55 3.90 -13.97
N THR A 68 11.73 4.51 -14.07
CA THR A 68 11.90 5.96 -14.22
C THR A 68 12.89 6.26 -15.34
N THR A 69 12.64 7.30 -16.13
CA THR A 69 13.62 7.85 -17.09
C THR A 69 14.66 8.75 -16.44
N GLY A 70 14.61 8.90 -15.11
CA GLY A 70 15.44 9.81 -14.32
C GLY A 70 14.86 11.22 -14.29
N PHE A 71 15.12 11.95 -13.20
CA PHE A 71 14.69 13.34 -13.00
C PHE A 71 15.46 13.99 -11.84
N GLN A 72 15.51 15.32 -11.81
CA GLN A 72 16.17 16.12 -10.79
C GLN A 72 15.18 16.83 -9.88
N LYS A 73 14.04 17.26 -10.43
CA LYS A 73 12.99 18.01 -9.74
C LYS A 73 11.65 17.35 -10.00
N ALA A 74 10.81 17.30 -8.99
CA ALA A 74 9.50 16.69 -9.09
C ALA A 74 8.50 17.44 -8.22
N PHE A 75 7.47 18.01 -8.82
CA PHE A 75 6.38 18.67 -8.12
C PHE A 75 5.10 17.86 -8.26
N MET A 76 4.53 17.42 -7.13
CA MET A 76 3.38 16.52 -7.11
C MET A 76 2.11 17.25 -6.67
N LYS A 77 1.03 16.96 -7.39
CA LYS A 77 -0.35 17.18 -6.97
C LYS A 77 -1.05 15.84 -6.86
N ALA A 78 -1.58 15.51 -5.68
CA ALA A 78 -2.33 14.28 -5.47
C ALA A 78 -3.68 14.55 -4.82
N THR A 79 -4.68 13.78 -5.22
CA THR A 79 -6.00 13.74 -4.57
C THR A 79 -6.21 12.36 -3.99
N ILE A 80 -6.59 12.31 -2.72
CA ILE A 80 -6.95 11.08 -2.03
C ILE A 80 -8.45 11.16 -1.72
N SER A 81 -9.19 10.18 -2.24
CA SER A 81 -10.62 10.03 -2.01
C SER A 81 -10.89 8.75 -1.25
N LYS A 82 -11.89 8.78 -0.38
CA LYS A 82 -12.39 7.62 0.34
C LYS A 82 -13.89 7.51 0.16
N ASN A 83 -14.36 6.36 -0.33
CA ASN A 83 -15.77 6.09 -0.62
C ASN A 83 -16.40 7.21 -1.49
N GLY A 84 -15.67 7.66 -2.52
CA GLY A 84 -16.10 8.74 -3.43
C GLY A 84 -15.96 10.16 -2.88
N MET A 85 -15.63 10.36 -1.60
CA MET A 85 -15.42 11.69 -1.02
C MET A 85 -13.94 12.04 -0.99
N VAL A 86 -13.58 13.23 -1.46
CA VAL A 86 -12.19 13.72 -1.34
C VAL A 86 -11.89 13.97 0.14
N ILE A 87 -10.91 13.24 0.69
CA ILE A 87 -10.49 13.38 2.09
C ILE A 87 -9.19 14.18 2.22
N HIS A 88 -8.39 14.24 1.16
CA HIS A 88 -7.13 14.98 1.20
C HIS A 88 -6.69 15.44 -0.20
N ARG A 89 -6.06 16.61 -0.27
CA ARG A 89 -5.34 17.10 -1.43
C ARG A 89 -3.92 17.46 -1.00
N ILE A 90 -2.96 17.00 -1.78
CA ILE A 90 -1.53 17.20 -1.53
C ILE A 90 -0.97 18.01 -2.69
N GLU A 91 -0.20 19.04 -2.39
CA GLU A 91 0.59 19.79 -3.35
C GLU A 91 1.96 20.02 -2.70
N THR A 92 3.02 19.43 -3.27
CA THR A 92 4.35 19.45 -2.65
C THR A 92 5.49 19.27 -3.65
N ASP A 93 6.67 19.78 -3.30
CA ASP A 93 7.92 19.38 -3.92
C ASP A 93 8.33 18.01 -3.37
N LEU A 94 8.33 16.99 -4.23
CA LEU A 94 8.67 15.63 -3.84
C LEU A 94 10.14 15.50 -3.44
N CYS A 95 11.05 16.22 -4.11
CA CYS A 95 12.47 16.13 -3.82
C CYS A 95 12.78 16.74 -2.45
N ASP A 96 12.21 17.90 -2.14
CA ASP A 96 12.31 18.51 -0.81
C ASP A 96 11.67 17.61 0.26
N THR A 97 10.47 17.08 -0.02
CA THR A 97 9.76 16.18 0.91
C THR A 97 10.57 14.92 1.22
N MET A 98 11.16 14.28 0.21
CA MET A 98 12.00 13.08 0.39
C MET A 98 13.27 13.38 1.20
N SER A 99 13.89 14.56 0.99
CA SER A 99 15.08 14.96 1.75
C SER A 99 14.81 15.08 3.27
N LYS A 100 13.58 15.44 3.63
CA LYS A 100 13.10 15.60 5.01
C LYS A 100 12.37 14.37 5.55
N ALA A 101 12.22 13.32 4.74
CA ALA A 101 11.49 12.12 5.11
C ALA A 101 12.22 11.39 6.25
N THR A 102 11.44 10.85 7.19
CA THR A 102 11.99 9.97 8.23
C THR A 102 12.52 8.68 7.62
N GLU A 103 13.43 8.00 8.31
CA GLU A 103 13.97 6.71 7.84
C GLU A 103 12.87 5.66 7.63
N GLU A 104 11.81 5.73 8.44
CA GLU A 104 10.64 4.89 8.28
C GLU A 104 9.88 5.17 6.97
N ALA A 105 9.67 6.45 6.63
CA ALA A 105 9.03 6.82 5.37
C ALA A 105 9.89 6.40 4.17
N LYS A 106 11.22 6.56 4.25
CA LYS A 106 12.16 6.06 3.22
C LYS A 106 12.11 4.54 3.08
N HIS A 107 11.93 3.82 4.19
CA HIS A 107 11.77 2.37 4.15
C HIS A 107 10.49 1.95 3.41
N TYR A 108 9.37 2.66 3.61
CA TYR A 108 8.15 2.43 2.82
C TYR A 108 8.33 2.78 1.35
N LEU A 109 9.02 3.89 1.01
CA LEU A 109 9.32 4.22 -0.39
C LEU A 109 10.09 3.08 -1.06
N LYS A 110 11.12 2.56 -0.39
CA LYS A 110 11.92 1.41 -0.87
C LYS A 110 11.09 0.16 -1.04
N LEU A 111 10.20 -0.17 -0.10
CA LEU A 111 9.29 -1.32 -0.20
C LEU A 111 8.50 -1.28 -1.50
N PHE A 112 8.03 -0.10 -1.92
CA PHE A 112 7.26 0.03 -3.15
C PHE A 112 8.12 0.20 -4.41
N GLY A 113 9.46 0.22 -4.30
CA GLY A 113 10.37 0.47 -5.43
C GLY A 113 10.47 1.94 -5.84
N LEU A 114 9.99 2.85 -5.00
CA LEU A 114 10.09 4.29 -5.20
C LEU A 114 11.46 4.82 -4.74
N PRO A 115 11.98 5.88 -5.41
CA PRO A 115 13.21 6.54 -4.97
C PRO A 115 13.02 7.19 -3.60
N ASP A 116 14.08 7.25 -2.80
CA ASP A 116 14.10 7.87 -1.46
C ASP A 116 14.86 9.20 -1.41
N LYS A 117 15.39 9.67 -2.55
CA LYS A 117 16.14 10.91 -2.70
C LYS A 117 16.15 11.41 -4.15
N CYS A 118 16.46 12.69 -4.32
CA CYS A 118 16.80 13.29 -5.61
C CYS A 118 18.31 13.65 -5.65
N PRO A 119 18.93 13.79 -6.85
CA PRO A 119 18.37 13.44 -8.16
C PRO A 119 18.20 11.92 -8.33
N VAL A 120 17.26 11.53 -9.18
CA VAL A 120 16.93 10.14 -9.49
C VAL A 120 17.49 9.77 -10.86
N ALA A 121 18.29 8.70 -10.91
CA ALA A 121 18.80 8.17 -12.17
C ALA A 121 17.75 7.31 -12.89
N ALA A 122 17.87 7.23 -14.22
CA ALA A 122 17.08 6.29 -15.01
C ALA A 122 17.30 4.86 -14.51
N SER A 123 16.23 4.17 -14.16
CA SER A 123 16.30 2.86 -13.51
C SER A 123 14.97 2.13 -13.59
N GLN A 124 15.04 0.81 -13.39
CA GLN A 124 13.87 -0.05 -13.16
C GLN A 124 14.10 -0.77 -11.84
N ASN A 125 13.28 -0.46 -10.84
CA ASN A 125 13.37 -1.03 -9.50
C ASN A 125 12.26 -2.06 -9.34
N CYS A 126 12.63 -3.32 -9.25
CA CYS A 126 11.71 -4.43 -9.07
C CYS A 126 11.69 -4.89 -7.62
N GLN A 127 10.48 -5.10 -7.11
CA GLN A 127 10.24 -5.67 -5.79
C GLN A 127 9.71 -7.09 -5.98
N ASP A 128 10.17 -8.00 -5.15
CA ASP A 128 9.67 -9.37 -5.10
C ASP A 128 8.96 -9.64 -3.77
N ALA A 129 8.36 -10.82 -3.65
CA ALA A 129 7.57 -11.18 -2.48
C ALA A 129 8.40 -11.35 -1.18
N SER A 130 9.73 -11.26 -1.25
CA SER A 130 10.61 -11.30 -0.08
C SER A 130 10.72 -9.94 0.61
N ASN A 131 10.45 -8.84 -0.10
CA ASN A 131 10.43 -7.51 0.50
C ASN A 131 9.10 -7.27 1.20
N LYS A 132 9.16 -7.25 2.53
CA LYS A 132 8.00 -7.09 3.40
C LYS A 132 8.26 -6.03 4.45
N VAL A 133 7.23 -5.28 4.81
CA VAL A 133 7.29 -4.36 5.95
C VAL A 133 6.18 -4.64 6.93
N ASP A 134 6.55 -4.76 8.20
CA ASP A 134 5.60 -4.89 9.30
C ASP A 134 4.86 -3.56 9.55
N ILE A 135 3.54 -3.60 9.43
CA ILE A 135 2.63 -2.48 9.73
C ILE A 135 1.89 -2.70 11.06
N SER A 136 2.42 -3.55 11.94
CA SER A 136 1.79 -3.92 13.19
C SER A 136 1.44 -2.72 14.07
N LYS A 137 2.29 -1.70 14.04
CA LYS A 137 2.06 -0.42 14.75
C LYS A 137 0.83 0.33 14.24
N PHE A 138 0.40 0.07 13.00
CA PHE A 138 -0.78 0.68 12.39
C PHE A 138 -2.06 -0.17 12.53
N LYS A 139 -1.99 -1.37 13.13
CA LYS A 139 -3.15 -2.29 13.29
C LYS A 139 -4.41 -1.61 13.80
N ARG A 140 -4.27 -0.71 14.77
CA ARG A 140 -5.39 -0.01 15.42
C ARG A 140 -6.09 0.99 14.50
N TYR A 141 -5.40 1.48 13.47
CA TYR A 141 -5.92 2.46 12.51
C TYR A 141 -6.57 1.80 11.28
N LEU A 142 -6.46 0.49 11.09
CA LEU A 142 -7.05 -0.22 9.94
C LEU A 142 -8.59 -0.09 9.89
N ALA A 143 -9.24 0.02 11.05
CA ALA A 143 -10.67 0.30 11.12
C ALA A 143 -11.03 1.65 10.46
N LEU A 144 -10.17 2.67 10.62
CA LEU A 144 -10.34 3.98 9.99
C LEU A 144 -10.02 3.94 8.51
N ALA A 145 -9.21 2.99 8.05
CA ALA A 145 -8.85 2.83 6.65
C ALA A 145 -9.88 2.03 5.84
N ARG A 146 -10.81 1.33 6.51
CA ARG A 146 -11.88 0.53 5.87
C ARG A 146 -12.67 1.32 4.82
N GLY A 147 -12.87 0.72 3.65
CA GLY A 147 -13.57 1.31 2.51
C GLY A 147 -12.71 1.32 1.25
N VAL A 148 -13.25 1.91 0.18
CA VAL A 148 -12.54 2.12 -1.09
C VAL A 148 -11.74 3.41 -0.98
N ILE A 149 -10.46 3.34 -1.27
CA ILE A 149 -9.51 4.45 -1.29
C ILE A 149 -9.00 4.61 -2.72
N GLN A 150 -9.18 5.80 -3.28
CA GLN A 150 -8.71 6.16 -4.60
C GLN A 150 -7.63 7.24 -4.47
N ILE A 151 -6.55 7.07 -5.23
CA ILE A 151 -5.44 8.03 -5.29
C ILE A 151 -5.25 8.39 -6.75
N GLU A 152 -5.26 9.69 -7.05
CA GLU A 152 -4.83 10.22 -8.34
C GLU A 152 -3.66 11.18 -8.10
N ALA A 153 -2.51 10.87 -8.68
CA ALA A 153 -1.29 11.66 -8.55
C ALA A 153 -0.82 12.14 -9.93
N ARG A 154 -0.51 13.44 -10.02
CA ARG A 154 0.14 14.07 -11.16
C ARG A 154 1.44 14.69 -10.70
N ILE A 155 2.53 14.38 -11.38
CA ILE A 155 3.86 14.87 -11.03
C ILE A 155 4.43 15.58 -12.26
N GLU A 156 4.88 16.81 -12.06
CA GLU A 156 5.61 17.58 -13.05
C GLU A 156 7.10 17.43 -12.77
N HIS A 157 7.85 17.05 -13.80
CA HIS A 157 9.31 16.92 -13.76
C HIS A 157 9.92 17.91 -14.74
N GLU A 158 11.22 18.18 -14.65
CA GLU A 158 11.88 19.07 -15.61
C GLU A 158 11.92 18.48 -17.04
N ASN A 159 11.79 17.15 -17.17
CA ASN A 159 11.89 16.42 -18.42
C ASN A 159 10.57 15.74 -18.86
N GLY A 160 9.45 16.04 -18.21
CA GLY A 160 8.16 15.47 -18.58
C GLY A 160 7.13 15.49 -17.46
N LYS A 161 6.13 14.61 -17.57
CA LYS A 161 5.04 14.48 -16.59
C LYS A 161 4.87 13.02 -16.20
N THR A 162 4.30 12.78 -15.04
CA THR A 162 3.81 11.46 -14.61
C THR A 162 2.35 11.61 -14.20
N CYS A 163 1.51 10.64 -14.56
CA CYS A 163 0.18 10.50 -14.00
C CYS A 163 -0.07 9.06 -13.59
N ILE A 164 -0.45 8.85 -12.32
CA ILE A 164 -0.73 7.54 -11.74
C ILE A 164 -2.10 7.59 -11.08
N LYS A 165 -2.90 6.54 -11.31
CA LYS A 165 -4.15 6.30 -10.60
C LYS A 165 -4.09 4.96 -9.89
N ALA A 166 -4.61 4.91 -8.68
CA ALA A 166 -4.70 3.70 -7.89
C ALA A 166 -6.06 3.63 -7.19
N GLU A 167 -6.59 2.42 -7.07
CA GLU A 167 -7.73 2.14 -6.19
C GLU A 167 -7.45 0.88 -5.38
N THR A 168 -7.59 1.03 -4.07
CA THR A 168 -7.43 -0.05 -3.12
C THR A 168 -8.62 -0.09 -2.18
N GLU A 169 -9.01 -1.27 -1.73
CA GLU A 169 -10.11 -1.46 -0.80
C GLU A 169 -9.62 -2.18 0.44
N ILE A 170 -9.99 -1.65 1.60
CA ILE A 170 -9.75 -2.28 2.89
C ILE A 170 -11.08 -2.82 3.41
N THR A 171 -11.13 -4.13 3.57
CA THR A 171 -12.28 -4.86 4.12
C THR A 171 -11.88 -5.59 5.40
N LYS A 172 -12.86 -6.02 6.19
CA LYS A 172 -12.66 -6.89 7.35
C LYS A 172 -13.13 -8.29 6.99
#